data_AF-A0A3P7LS57-F1
#
_entry.id   AF-A0A3P7LS57-F1
#
_cell.length_a   1.000
_cell.length_b   1.000
_cell.length_c   1.000
_cell.angle_alpha   90.00
_cell.angle_beta   90.00
_cell.angle_gamma   90.00
#
_symmetry.space_group_name_H-M   'P 1'
#
loop_
_entity.id
_entity.type
_entity.pdbx_description
1 polymer ?
#
loop_
_entity_poly.entity_id
_entity_poly.type
_entity_poly.pdbx_seq_one_letter_code
_entity_poly.pdbx_strand_id
1 'polypeptide(L)'
;MLIRKEHASCETNGDPRIAAEMRVKERRREECGKVPNCLLNFGICLDASPLRFAHNVSDTQFTSIFLDNVLDPGNFGAIARSALFFGCEQIVYAEGRG
;
A
#
# COMPACT_ATOMS: atom_id res chain seq x y z
N MET A 1 1.14 33.77 -11.23
CA MET A 1 0.19 33.04 -10.39
C MET A 1 1.02 32.16 -9.45
N LEU A 2 0.99 32.51 -8.17
CA LEU A 2 1.86 31.97 -7.12
C LEU A 2 1.14 30.77 -6.49
N ILE A 3 1.76 29.60 -6.48
CA ILE A 3 1.28 28.46 -5.69
C ILE A 3 2.34 28.17 -4.64
N ARG A 4 1.97 28.39 -3.38
CA ARG A 4 2.82 28.26 -2.18
C ARG A 4 3.07 26.78 -1.87
N LYS A 5 4.24 26.51 -1.28
CA LYS A 5 4.57 25.27 -0.58
C LYS A 5 3.58 25.09 0.58
N GLU A 6 2.78 24.03 0.55
CA GLU A 6 2.18 23.49 1.76
C GLU A 6 2.89 22.19 2.12
N HIS A 7 3.52 22.20 3.28
CA HIS A 7 4.00 21.01 3.96
C HIS A 7 2.78 20.14 4.26
N ALA A 8 2.65 18.99 3.60
CA ALA A 8 1.71 17.96 4.04
C ALA A 8 2.27 17.31 5.31
N SER A 9 1.84 17.78 6.48
CA SER A 9 2.06 17.06 7.73
C SER A 9 0.98 15.99 7.87
N CYS A 10 1.37 14.71 7.80
CA CYS A 10 0.53 13.62 8.29
C CYS A 10 0.52 13.71 9.83
N GLU A 11 -0.64 13.97 10.43
CA GLU A 11 -0.82 13.89 11.87
C GLU A 11 -0.76 12.41 12.29
N THR A 12 0.26 12.07 13.07
CA THR A 12 0.42 10.74 13.67
C THR A 12 -0.47 10.65 14.90
N ASN A 13 -1.41 9.70 14.91
CA ASN A 13 -2.17 9.28 16.09
C ASN A 13 -1.23 8.62 17.13
N GLY A 14 -0.41 9.43 17.80
CA GLY A 14 0.26 9.07 19.05
C GLY A 14 1.42 8.07 19.00
N ASP A 15 1.83 7.52 17.84
CA ASP A 15 3.03 6.67 17.74
C ASP A 15 4.29 7.48 17.32
N PRO A 16 5.26 7.71 18.23
CA PRO A 16 6.44 8.53 17.97
C PRO A 16 7.46 7.90 16.99
N ARG A 17 7.21 6.69 16.47
CA ARG A 17 8.14 5.99 15.56
C ARG A 17 7.93 6.28 14.07
N ILE A 18 6.87 7.01 13.69
CA ILE A 18 6.50 7.22 12.28
C ILE A 18 6.42 8.72 11.93
N ALA A 19 7.47 9.48 12.24
CA ALA A 19 7.68 10.77 11.59
C ALA A 19 8.33 10.52 10.22
N ALA A 20 7.54 10.15 9.21
CA ALA A 20 8.05 9.97 7.86
C ALA A 20 8.18 11.34 7.17
N GLU A 21 9.41 11.83 6.99
CA GLU A 21 9.65 12.99 6.14
C GLU A 21 9.47 12.60 4.67
N MET A 22 8.30 12.90 4.10
CA MET A 22 7.99 12.60 2.70
C MET A 22 8.54 13.71 1.78
N ARG A 23 9.47 13.35 0.90
CA ARG A 23 10.01 14.27 -0.10
C ARG A 23 9.11 14.28 -1.33
N VAL A 24 8.60 15.47 -1.68
CA VAL A 24 7.81 15.69 -2.89
C VAL A 24 8.67 16.33 -3.97
N LYS A 25 8.66 15.75 -5.18
CA LYS A 25 9.34 16.30 -6.35
C LYS A 25 8.38 16.37 -7.52
N GLU A 26 8.21 17.56 -8.07
CA GLU A 26 7.50 17.74 -9.33
C GLU A 26 8.37 17.28 -10.51
N ARG A 27 7.76 16.59 -11.47
CA ARG A 27 8.41 16.16 -12.71
C ARG A 27 7.53 16.43 -13.90
N ARG A 28 8.16 16.63 -15.06
CA ARG A 28 7.45 16.67 -16.34
C ARG A 28 6.88 15.29 -16.66
N ARG A 29 5.74 15.26 -17.35
CA ARG A 29 5.05 14.03 -17.75
C ARG A 29 5.94 13.04 -18.50
N GLU A 30 6.81 13.54 -19.37
CA GLU A 30 7.77 12.77 -20.17
C GLU A 30 8.86 12.06 -19.33
N GLU A 31 9.15 12.58 -18.13
CA GLU A 31 10.10 11.96 -17.21
C GLU A 31 9.45 10.90 -16.32
N CYS A 32 8.12 10.94 -16.18
CA CYS A 32 7.36 10.05 -15.30
C CYS A 32 7.37 8.61 -15.83
N GLY A 33 7.27 8.44 -17.16
CA GLY A 33 7.41 7.12 -17.80
C GLY A 33 8.82 6.51 -17.72
N LYS A 34 9.82 7.26 -17.25
CA LYS A 34 11.18 6.74 -17.02
C LYS A 34 11.36 6.19 -15.60
N VAL A 35 10.37 6.34 -14.72
CA VAL A 35 10.41 5.78 -13.36
C VAL A 35 9.93 4.32 -13.43
N PRO A 36 10.78 3.34 -13.06
CA PRO A 36 10.37 1.94 -13.02
C PRO A 36 9.15 1.74 -12.11
N ASN A 37 8.18 0.93 -12.54
CA ASN A 37 6.95 0.62 -11.80
C ASN A 37 6.02 1.81 -11.48
N CYS A 38 6.26 2.98 -12.08
CA CYS A 38 5.34 4.10 -12.02
C CYS A 38 4.16 3.84 -12.98
N LEU A 39 3.06 3.29 -12.43
CA LEU A 39 1.82 3.08 -13.18
C LEU A 39 1.13 4.45 -13.37
N LEU A 40 1.23 4.96 -14.59
CA LEU A 40 0.93 6.34 -15.04
C LEU A 40 -0.53 6.82 -14.94
N ASN A 41 -1.40 6.18 -14.16
CA ASN A 41 -2.84 6.43 -14.28
C ASN A 41 -3.30 7.80 -13.76
N PHE A 42 -2.54 8.47 -12.88
CA PHE A 42 -2.99 9.72 -12.26
C PHE A 42 -1.91 10.82 -12.11
N GLY A 43 -0.76 10.67 -12.79
CA GLY A 43 0.31 11.68 -12.75
C GLY A 43 1.05 11.80 -11.41
N ILE A 44 0.77 10.90 -10.47
CA ILE A 44 1.43 10.79 -9.16
C ILE A 44 2.09 9.42 -9.08
N CYS A 45 3.35 9.38 -8.65
CA CYS A 45 4.06 8.16 -8.33
C CYS A 45 4.68 8.28 -6.95
N LEU A 46 4.55 7.20 -6.17
CA LEU A 46 5.06 7.09 -4.82
C LEU A 46 6.12 5.99 -4.79
N ASP A 47 7.30 6.34 -4.32
CA ASP A 47 8.33 5.38 -3.97
C ASP A 47 8.12 4.98 -2.50
N ALA A 48 7.55 3.80 -2.29
CA ALA A 48 7.27 3.25 -0.98
C ALA A 48 7.99 1.91 -0.83
N SER A 49 8.69 1.73 0.29
CA SER A 49 9.18 0.41 0.66
C SER A 49 8.00 -0.52 0.95
N PRO A 50 8.03 -1.78 0.51
CA PRO A 50 6.98 -2.73 0.82
C PRO A 50 6.86 -2.94 2.33
N LEU A 51 5.62 -3.13 2.80
CA LEU A 51 5.38 -3.55 4.18
C LEU A 51 5.95 -4.95 4.40
N ARG A 52 6.37 -5.23 5.63
CA ARG A 52 6.82 -6.58 6.01
C ARG A 52 5.60 -7.47 6.19
N PHE A 53 5.63 -8.66 5.60
CA PHE A 53 4.62 -9.67 5.87
C PHE A 53 4.78 -10.19 7.30
N ALA A 54 3.65 -10.43 7.97
CA ALA A 54 3.65 -11.21 9.20
C ALA A 54 3.77 -12.69 8.83
N HIS A 55 4.65 -13.42 9.53
CA HIS A 55 4.83 -14.86 9.32
C HIS A 55 3.98 -15.72 10.26
N ASN A 56 3.39 -15.10 11.29
CA ASN A 56 2.50 -15.77 12.23
C ASN A 56 1.08 -15.24 12.02
N VAL A 57 0.12 -16.16 11.98
CA VAL A 57 -1.31 -15.81 12.02
C VAL A 57 -1.62 -15.28 13.42
N SER A 58 -2.37 -14.18 13.49
CA SER A 58 -2.72 -13.58 14.76
C SER A 58 -3.91 -14.30 15.38
N ASP A 59 -3.74 -14.83 16.58
CA ASP A 59 -4.83 -15.49 17.33
C ASP A 59 -5.85 -14.49 17.91
N THR A 60 -5.51 -13.20 17.93
CA THR A 60 -6.35 -12.14 18.50
C THR A 60 -7.30 -11.49 17.50
N GLN A 61 -7.14 -11.77 16.19
CA GLN A 61 -8.00 -11.20 15.15
C GLN A 61 -9.22 -12.10 14.98
N PHE A 62 -10.40 -11.51 14.92
CA PHE A 62 -11.67 -12.24 14.93
C PHE A 62 -12.05 -12.78 13.55
N THR A 63 -11.49 -12.22 12.48
CA THR A 63 -11.84 -12.58 11.10
C THR A 63 -10.60 -12.77 10.22
N SER A 64 -10.52 -13.96 9.62
CA SER A 64 -9.39 -14.40 8.79
C SER A 64 -9.89 -14.98 7.49
N ILE A 65 -9.28 -14.58 6.38
CA ILE A 65 -9.49 -15.22 5.07
C ILE A 65 -8.23 -15.97 4.70
N PHE A 66 -8.36 -17.26 4.41
CA PHE A 66 -7.29 -18.09 3.88
C PHE A 66 -7.42 -18.20 2.37
N LEU A 67 -6.36 -17.85 1.65
CA LEU A 67 -6.25 -17.99 0.20
C LEU A 67 -5.46 -19.26 -0.09
N ASP A 68 -6.06 -20.14 -0.87
CA ASP A 68 -5.43 -21.37 -1.34
C ASP A 68 -5.48 -21.37 -2.87
N ASN A 69 -4.30 -21.28 -3.49
CA ASN A 69 -4.12 -21.32 -4.93
C ASN A 69 -4.77 -20.15 -5.70
N VAL A 70 -4.79 -18.96 -5.11
CA VAL A 70 -5.14 -17.69 -5.76
C VAL A 70 -3.88 -17.10 -6.41
N LEU A 71 -3.61 -17.55 -7.63
CA LEU A 71 -2.38 -17.19 -8.35
C LEU A 71 -2.48 -15.88 -9.14
N ASP A 72 -3.69 -15.43 -9.45
CA ASP A 72 -3.90 -14.20 -10.22
C ASP A 72 -3.82 -12.97 -9.29
N PRO A 73 -2.90 -12.01 -9.54
CA PRO A 73 -2.73 -10.84 -8.68
C PRO A 73 -3.93 -9.89 -8.73
N GLY A 74 -4.72 -9.89 -9.81
CA GLY A 74 -5.95 -9.12 -9.92
C GLY A 74 -7.03 -9.66 -8.97
N ASN A 75 -7.18 -10.97 -8.93
CA ASN A 75 -8.07 -11.66 -7.98
C ASN A 75 -7.64 -11.42 -6.54
N PHE A 76 -6.34 -11.54 -6.24
CA PHE A 76 -5.80 -11.23 -4.92
C PHE A 76 -6.16 -9.80 -4.50
N GLY A 77 -5.93 -8.82 -5.38
CA GLY A 77 -6.28 -7.42 -5.13
C GLY A 77 -7.78 -7.18 -4.97
N ALA A 78 -8.63 -7.89 -5.70
CA ALA A 78 -10.08 -7.82 -5.53
C ALA A 78 -10.52 -8.37 -4.17
N ILE A 79 -10.03 -9.55 -3.78
CA ILE A 79 -10.33 -10.16 -2.49
C ILE A 79 -9.85 -9.27 -1.35
N ALA A 80 -8.63 -8.73 -1.43
CA ALA A 80 -8.09 -7.85 -0.41
C ALA A 80 -8.95 -6.58 -0.20
N ARG A 81 -9.45 -5.98 -1.29
CA ARG A 81 -10.37 -4.83 -1.19
C ARG A 81 -11.70 -5.21 -0.56
N SER A 82 -12.25 -6.37 -0.92
CA SER A 82 -13.50 -6.87 -0.32
C SER A 82 -13.32 -7.20 1.16
N ALA A 83 -12.24 -7.87 1.53
CA ALA A 83 -11.89 -8.20 2.91
C ALA A 83 -11.84 -6.94 3.77
N LEU A 84 -11.15 -5.89 3.30
CA LEU A 84 -11.09 -4.59 3.98
C LEU A 84 -12.50 -3.98 4.16
N PHE A 85 -13.33 -4.00 3.11
CA PHE A 85 -14.69 -3.46 3.17
C PHE A 85 -15.57 -4.17 4.21
N PHE A 86 -15.43 -5.49 4.35
CA PHE A 86 -16.19 -6.29 5.32
C PHE A 86 -15.57 -6.32 6.72
N GLY A 87 -14.47 -5.61 6.95
CA GLY A 87 -13.79 -5.57 8.26
C GLY A 87 -13.00 -6.83 8.57
N CYS A 88 -12.53 -7.57 7.56
CA CYS A 88 -11.59 -8.66 7.76
C CYS A 88 -10.24 -8.11 8.23
N GLU A 89 -9.74 -8.67 9.32
CA GLU A 89 -8.55 -8.15 9.99
C GLU A 89 -7.25 -8.82 9.50
N GLN A 90 -7.34 -10.02 8.91
CA GLN A 90 -6.19 -10.69 8.31
C GLN A 90 -6.53 -11.50 7.05
N ILE A 91 -5.59 -11.49 6.10
CA ILE A 91 -5.56 -12.34 4.92
C ILE A 91 -4.31 -13.20 5.03
N VAL A 92 -4.50 -14.50 4.95
CA VAL A 92 -3.45 -15.52 5.06
C VAL A 92 -3.34 -16.23 3.73
N TYR A 93 -2.13 -16.48 3.27
CA TYR A 93 -1.85 -17.20 2.03
C TYR A 93 -0.63 -18.11 2.21
N ALA A 94 -0.48 -19.10 1.34
CA ALA A 94 0.65 -20.02 1.41
C ALA A 94 1.79 -19.51 0.52
N GLU A 95 2.93 -19.21 1.13
CA GLU A 95 4.11 -18.75 0.39
C GLU A 95 4.48 -19.76 -0.71
N GLY A 96 4.55 -19.29 -1.96
CA GLY A 96 4.86 -20.13 -3.13
C GLY A 96 3.69 -20.93 -3.70
N ARG A 97 2.46 -20.81 -3.17
CA ARG A 97 1.28 -21.51 -3.69
C ARG A 97 0.09 -20.62 -4.05
N GLY A 98 0.20 -19.30 -3.87
CA GLY A 98 -0.95 -18.39 -3.95
C GLY A 98 -1.86 -18.59 -2.76
#